data_AF-A0A955Y7J6-F1
#
_entry.id   AF-A0A955Y7J6-F1
#
_cell.length_a   1.000
_cell.length_b   1.000
_cell.length_c   1.000
_cell.angle_alpha   90.00
_cell.angle_beta   90.00
_cell.angle_gamma   90.00
#
_symmetry.space_group_name_H-M   'P 1'
#
loop_
_entity.id
_entity.type
_entity.pdbx_description
1 polymer ?
#
loop_
_entity_poly.entity_id
_entity_poly.type
_entity_poly.pdbx_seq_one_letter_code
_entity_poly.pdbx_strand_id
1 'polypeptide(L)'
;MPDVDFLVRHDDRELPSADALAHPEDLEAGRSWDLEGALVVRGEDVELRLEDTLVPLAQSVLDALLVLARTGRATMQNTTEYGYLRLDVEGAWIRVGGDGHPAGRVERDPLIHGLLRAVGRLADLLAALGLHGFDRDALVEDRREVVKALAAPGWTEEGPASLPPPGEPAPREDAEGPVLFDATAPAWTCDGLTVRLPGPAAAWAPLLAERVRPALEAGRSVVVPFPHAYGYARFDVEGPSVRVSGDGMADLRLPLEGVLRSL
;
A
#
# COMPACT_ATOMS: atom_id res chain seq x y z
N MET A 1 20.08 9.30 13.57
CA MET A 1 19.35 8.13 13.04
C MET A 1 17.89 8.51 12.93
N PRO A 2 17.25 8.28 11.77
CA PRO A 2 15.82 8.49 11.64
C PRO A 2 15.06 7.58 12.60
N ASP A 3 14.04 8.12 13.23
CA ASP A 3 13.12 7.39 14.08
C ASP A 3 11.86 7.06 13.28
N VAL A 4 11.49 5.78 13.27
CA VAL A 4 10.31 5.29 12.55
C VAL A 4 9.41 4.60 13.56
N ASP A 5 8.23 5.17 13.75
CA ASP A 5 7.23 4.60 14.63
C ASP A 5 5.87 4.50 13.95
N PHE A 6 5.04 3.68 14.55
CA PHE A 6 3.66 3.52 14.19
C PHE A 6 2.81 3.98 15.37
N LEU A 7 1.84 4.83 15.11
CA LEU A 7 0.85 5.30 16.08
C LEU A 7 -0.48 4.65 15.76
N VAL A 8 -1.17 4.12 16.75
CA VAL A 8 -2.52 3.58 16.63
C VAL A 8 -3.48 4.65 17.08
N ARG A 9 -4.46 4.99 16.24
CA ARG A 9 -5.54 5.92 16.56
C ARG A 9 -6.73 5.12 17.08
N HIS A 10 -7.18 5.47 18.27
CA HIS A 10 -8.37 4.90 18.88
C HIS A 10 -9.15 5.99 19.61
N ASP A 11 -10.39 6.21 19.19
CA ASP A 11 -11.19 7.38 19.55
C ASP A 11 -10.42 8.69 19.29
N ASP A 12 -10.24 9.50 20.33
CA ASP A 12 -9.50 10.78 20.30
C ASP A 12 -8.03 10.64 20.75
N ARG A 13 -7.49 9.41 20.81
CA ARG A 13 -6.14 9.14 21.33
C ARG A 13 -5.23 8.53 20.29
N GLU A 14 -3.96 8.95 20.33
CA GLU A 14 -2.85 8.30 19.63
C GLU A 14 -1.99 7.53 20.64
N LEU A 15 -1.84 6.23 20.38
CA LEU A 15 -1.02 5.34 21.20
C LEU A 15 0.21 4.92 20.40
N PRO A 16 1.43 5.06 20.95
CA PRO A 16 2.61 4.45 20.37
C PRO A 16 2.42 2.94 20.18
N SER A 17 2.96 2.38 19.10
CA SER A 17 2.79 0.96 18.79
C SER A 17 3.25 0.02 19.91
N ALA A 18 4.27 0.42 20.68
CA ALA A 18 4.74 -0.35 21.83
C ALA A 18 3.70 -0.40 22.97
N ASP A 19 3.00 0.70 23.22
CA ASP A 19 1.97 0.79 24.26
C ASP A 19 0.70 0.06 23.82
N ALA A 20 0.30 0.24 22.55
CA ALA A 20 -0.81 -0.50 21.94
C ALA A 20 -0.57 -2.03 21.96
N LEU A 21 0.67 -2.47 21.75
CA LEU A 21 1.05 -3.87 21.86
C LEU A 21 1.04 -4.41 23.30
N ALA A 22 1.33 -3.56 24.28
CA ALA A 22 1.33 -3.94 25.69
C ALA A 22 -0.10 -4.10 26.24
N HIS A 23 -1.05 -3.36 25.67
CA HIS A 23 -2.44 -3.31 26.11
C HIS A 23 -3.43 -3.42 24.93
N PRO A 24 -3.40 -4.50 24.14
CA PRO A 24 -4.30 -4.66 22.99
C PRO A 24 -5.78 -4.67 23.39
N GLU A 25 -6.09 -5.04 24.65
CA GLU A 25 -7.45 -4.97 25.22
C GLU A 25 -8.02 -3.56 25.35
N ASP A 26 -7.15 -2.53 25.37
CA ASP A 26 -7.56 -1.11 25.45
C ASP A 26 -8.03 -0.55 24.10
N LEU A 27 -7.89 -1.32 23.02
CA LEU A 27 -8.42 -1.03 21.69
C LEU A 27 -9.78 -1.74 21.57
N GLU A 28 -10.90 -1.03 21.75
CA GLU A 28 -12.23 -1.63 21.69
C GLU A 28 -12.43 -2.43 20.39
N ALA A 29 -13.05 -3.61 20.49
CA ALA A 29 -13.38 -4.51 19.37
C ALA A 29 -14.52 -3.96 18.46
N GLY A 30 -14.54 -2.65 18.22
CA GLY A 30 -15.33 -2.02 17.18
C GLY A 30 -14.69 -2.32 15.83
N ARG A 31 -15.32 -3.24 15.07
CA ARG A 31 -15.01 -3.61 13.67
C ARG A 31 -13.54 -3.45 13.26
N SER A 32 -12.84 -4.58 13.27
CA SER A 32 -11.41 -4.80 13.00
C SER A 32 -10.73 -4.08 11.81
N TRP A 33 -11.50 -3.44 10.93
CA TRP A 33 -11.06 -2.77 9.72
C TRP A 33 -11.12 -1.23 9.81
N ASP A 34 -11.70 -0.69 10.89
CA ASP A 34 -11.81 0.75 11.15
C ASP A 34 -10.69 1.27 12.07
N LEU A 35 -9.78 0.40 12.54
CA LEU A 35 -8.62 0.87 13.29
C LEU A 35 -7.70 1.66 12.35
N GLU A 36 -7.54 2.93 12.68
CA GLU A 36 -6.66 3.86 12.01
C GLU A 36 -5.31 3.92 12.72
N GLY A 37 -4.31 4.40 12.01
CA GLY A 37 -3.00 4.65 12.55
C GLY A 37 -2.21 5.58 11.68
N ALA A 38 -0.99 5.85 12.10
CA ALA A 38 -0.06 6.69 11.37
C ALA A 38 1.34 6.10 11.42
N LEU A 39 1.95 5.93 10.26
CA LEU A 39 3.38 5.73 10.15
C LEU A 39 4.06 7.10 10.26
N VAL A 40 4.90 7.28 11.26
CA VAL A 40 5.65 8.50 11.47
C VAL A 40 7.13 8.25 11.22
N VAL A 41 7.71 9.02 10.30
CA VAL A 41 9.15 9.01 9.99
C VAL A 41 9.72 10.35 10.39
N ARG A 42 10.63 10.35 11.37
CA ARG A 42 11.34 11.55 11.84
C ARG A 42 12.81 11.45 11.44
N GLY A 43 13.30 12.45 10.73
CA GLY A 43 14.72 12.68 10.44
C GLY A 43 15.19 14.00 11.05
N GLU A 44 16.41 14.40 10.72
CA GLU A 44 16.99 15.66 11.22
C GLU A 44 16.20 16.89 10.76
N ASP A 45 15.73 16.89 9.51
CA ASP A 45 15.00 18.00 8.88
C ASP A 45 13.63 17.58 8.31
N VAL A 46 13.11 16.42 8.71
CA VAL A 46 11.85 15.91 8.15
C VAL A 46 11.01 15.22 9.21
N GLU A 47 9.72 15.55 9.24
CA GLU A 47 8.69 14.75 9.90
C GLU A 47 7.64 14.41 8.86
N LEU A 48 7.48 13.12 8.58
CA LEU A 48 6.50 12.60 7.66
C LEU A 48 5.51 11.75 8.42
N ARG A 49 4.26 11.83 8.00
CA ARG A 49 3.17 11.15 8.64
C ARG A 49 2.22 10.63 7.59
N LEU A 50 2.14 9.30 7.47
CA LEU A 50 1.20 8.62 6.59
C LEU A 50 0.12 7.99 7.44
N GLU A 51 -1.07 8.56 7.39
CA GLU A 51 -2.24 8.06 8.11
C GLU A 51 -3.01 7.08 7.25
N ASP A 52 -3.51 6.00 7.83
CA ASP A 52 -4.39 5.06 7.14
C ASP A 52 -5.01 4.07 8.14
N THR A 53 -5.96 3.28 7.67
CA THR A 53 -6.35 2.01 8.30
C THR A 53 -5.14 1.08 8.45
N LEU A 54 -5.03 0.41 9.61
CA LEU A 54 -3.83 -0.34 10.01
C LEU A 54 -3.37 -1.38 8.97
N VAL A 55 -4.29 -2.18 8.43
CA VAL A 55 -3.97 -3.27 7.50
C VAL A 55 -3.46 -2.72 6.15
N PRO A 56 -4.19 -1.82 5.46
CA PRO A 56 -3.68 -1.12 4.28
C PRO A 56 -2.37 -0.39 4.50
N LEU A 57 -2.17 0.24 5.67
CA LEU A 57 -0.91 0.92 5.98
C LEU A 57 0.27 -0.05 5.96
N ALA A 58 0.12 -1.21 6.62
CA ALA A 58 1.13 -2.25 6.67
C ALA A 58 1.49 -2.76 5.26
N GLN A 59 0.46 -3.02 4.44
CA GLN A 59 0.61 -3.50 3.06
C GLN A 59 1.25 -2.45 2.16
N SER A 60 0.81 -1.18 2.25
CA SER A 60 1.36 -0.04 1.52
C SER A 60 2.87 0.12 1.76
N VAL A 61 3.32 -0.04 3.01
CA VAL A 61 4.75 -0.01 3.36
C VAL A 61 5.52 -1.17 2.74
N LEU A 62 5.03 -2.41 2.84
CA LEU A 62 5.72 -3.58 2.30
C LEU A 62 5.81 -3.53 0.78
N ASP A 63 4.72 -3.15 0.11
CA ASP A 63 4.67 -2.96 -1.33
C ASP A 63 5.65 -1.89 -1.79
N ALA A 64 5.66 -0.75 -1.11
CA ALA A 64 6.59 0.32 -1.42
C ALA A 64 8.04 -0.15 -1.25
N LEU A 65 8.37 -0.91 -0.21
CA LEU A 65 9.72 -1.45 -0.04
C LEU A 65 10.10 -2.46 -1.12
N LEU A 66 9.18 -3.31 -1.58
CA LEU A 66 9.41 -4.23 -2.71
C LEU A 66 9.67 -3.47 -4.01
N VAL A 67 8.85 -2.46 -4.30
CA VAL A 67 9.01 -1.63 -5.50
C VAL A 67 10.31 -0.85 -5.41
N LEU A 68 10.60 -0.23 -4.26
CA LEU A 68 11.83 0.49 -3.99
C LEU A 68 13.04 -0.41 -4.24
N ALA A 69 13.05 -1.63 -3.71
CA ALA A 69 14.12 -2.62 -3.91
C ALA A 69 14.42 -2.93 -5.38
N ARG A 70 13.40 -2.86 -6.24
CA ARG A 70 13.50 -3.19 -7.67
C ARG A 70 13.84 -1.99 -8.55
N THR A 71 13.33 -0.81 -8.22
CA THR A 71 13.34 0.35 -9.13
C THR A 71 14.08 1.56 -8.58
N GLY A 72 14.49 1.51 -7.30
CA GLY A 72 15.04 2.65 -6.57
C GLY A 72 14.00 3.75 -6.27
N ARG A 73 12.71 3.54 -6.60
CA ARG A 73 11.64 4.52 -6.34
C ARG A 73 10.35 3.84 -5.92
N ALA A 74 9.62 4.42 -4.99
CA ALA A 74 8.33 3.89 -4.58
C ALA A 74 7.38 5.00 -4.15
N THR A 75 6.10 4.68 -4.13
CA THR A 75 5.06 5.51 -3.52
C THR A 75 4.28 4.65 -2.52
N MET A 76 3.96 5.24 -1.37
CA MET A 76 3.03 4.74 -0.38
C MET A 76 1.79 5.62 -0.47
N GLN A 77 0.65 5.01 -0.75
CA GLN A 77 -0.62 5.73 -0.84
C GLN A 77 -1.26 5.81 0.56
N ASN A 78 -1.97 6.90 0.82
CA ASN A 78 -2.93 7.01 1.92
C ASN A 78 -4.31 6.62 1.36
N THR A 79 -5.00 5.62 1.95
CA THR A 79 -6.35 5.24 1.51
C THR A 79 -7.47 6.06 2.16
N THR A 80 -7.15 6.83 3.21
CA THR A 80 -8.11 7.66 3.97
C THR A 80 -8.16 9.12 3.49
N GLU A 81 -7.03 9.66 3.00
CA GLU A 81 -6.95 11.01 2.41
C GLU A 81 -6.26 10.96 1.04
N TYR A 82 -6.64 11.86 0.13
CA TYR A 82 -5.96 12.03 -1.15
C TYR A 82 -4.51 12.50 -0.91
N GLY A 83 -3.55 11.57 -0.89
CA GLY A 83 -2.15 11.88 -0.70
C GLY A 83 -1.23 10.66 -0.84
N TYR A 84 0.05 10.91 -1.07
CA TYR A 84 1.06 9.87 -1.16
C TYR A 84 2.38 10.33 -0.54
N LEU A 85 3.14 9.37 -0.02
CA LEU A 85 4.56 9.53 0.27
C LEU A 85 5.37 8.87 -0.83
N ARG A 86 6.32 9.61 -1.39
CA ARG A 86 7.29 9.15 -2.36
C ARG A 86 8.63 8.90 -1.69
N LEU A 87 9.26 7.80 -2.09
CA LEU A 87 10.59 7.39 -1.69
C LEU A 87 11.46 7.30 -2.94
N ASP A 88 12.57 8.02 -3.01
CA ASP A 88 13.58 7.89 -4.08
C ASP A 88 14.96 7.63 -3.47
N VAL A 89 15.63 6.56 -3.89
CA VAL A 89 16.99 6.23 -3.45
C VAL A 89 18.00 7.18 -4.10
N GLU A 90 18.76 7.89 -3.27
CA GLU A 90 19.85 8.82 -3.63
C GLU A 90 21.17 8.35 -2.98
N GLY A 91 21.65 7.16 -3.39
CA GLY A 91 22.84 6.53 -2.81
C GLY A 91 22.59 6.05 -1.38
N ALA A 92 23.29 6.64 -0.39
CA ALA A 92 23.13 6.33 1.03
C ALA A 92 21.87 6.97 1.66
N TRP A 93 21.16 7.80 0.91
CA TRP A 93 19.98 8.53 1.37
C TRP A 93 18.74 8.06 0.62
N ILE A 94 17.57 8.22 1.25
CA ILE A 94 16.29 8.20 0.58
C ILE A 94 15.72 9.61 0.67
N ARG A 95 15.44 10.21 -0.49
CA ARG A 95 14.62 11.41 -0.56
C ARG A 95 13.18 10.99 -0.34
N VAL A 96 12.55 11.66 0.61
CA VAL A 96 11.19 11.39 1.06
C VAL A 96 10.37 12.66 0.92
N GLY A 97 9.14 12.57 0.44
CA GLY A 97 8.27 13.75 0.25
C GLY A 97 6.99 13.35 -0.47
N GLY A 98 6.12 14.30 -0.79
CA GLY A 98 4.86 13.98 -1.47
C GLY A 98 3.81 15.06 -1.27
N ASP A 99 2.56 14.71 -1.50
CA ASP A 99 1.46 15.67 -1.35
C ASP A 99 1.32 16.07 0.13
N GLY A 100 1.37 17.39 0.39
CA GLY A 100 1.28 17.92 1.75
C GLY A 100 2.53 17.76 2.62
N HIS A 101 3.58 17.09 2.13
CA HIS A 101 4.81 16.85 2.90
C HIS A 101 6.04 17.49 2.25
N PRO A 102 6.76 18.38 2.98
CA PRO A 102 8.00 18.96 2.46
C PRO A 102 9.02 17.86 2.18
N ALA A 103 9.68 17.95 1.03
CA ALA A 103 10.70 16.98 0.64
C ALA A 103 11.91 17.07 1.59
N GLY A 104 12.31 15.93 2.14
CA GLY A 104 13.46 15.78 3.02
C GLY A 104 14.33 14.59 2.62
N ARG A 105 15.42 14.37 3.37
CA ARG A 105 16.31 13.22 3.20
C ARG A 105 16.46 12.48 4.51
N VAL A 106 16.48 11.16 4.43
CA VAL A 106 16.72 10.26 5.56
C VAL A 106 17.72 9.18 5.15
N GLU A 107 18.53 8.74 6.10
CA GLU A 107 19.50 7.67 5.85
C GLU A 107 18.76 6.40 5.42
N ARG A 108 19.19 5.81 4.30
CA ARG A 108 18.50 4.72 3.60
C ARG A 108 18.32 3.49 4.49
N ASP A 109 19.42 2.96 5.01
CA ASP A 109 19.40 1.69 5.72
C ASP A 109 18.65 1.81 7.05
N PRO A 110 18.85 2.86 7.88
CA PRO A 110 18.04 3.10 9.06
C PRO A 110 16.54 3.26 8.77
N LEU A 111 16.15 3.98 7.71
CA LEU A 111 14.75 4.11 7.32
C LEU A 111 14.13 2.75 7.03
N ILE A 112 14.78 1.95 6.18
CA ILE A 112 14.28 0.65 5.76
C ILE A 112 14.15 -0.32 6.95
N HIS A 113 15.17 -0.36 7.81
CA HIS A 113 15.11 -1.17 9.02
C HIS A 113 14.01 -0.69 9.98
N GLY A 114 13.80 0.63 10.08
CA GLY A 114 12.72 1.24 10.84
C GLY A 114 11.34 0.82 10.32
N LEU A 115 11.11 0.95 9.01
CA LEU A 115 9.86 0.55 8.35
C LEU A 115 9.57 -0.94 8.53
N LEU A 116 10.55 -1.82 8.29
CA LEU A 116 10.40 -3.27 8.49
C LEU A 116 10.14 -3.67 9.94
N ARG A 117 10.67 -2.90 10.90
CA ARG A 117 10.41 -3.09 12.33
C ARG A 117 9.00 -2.62 12.69
N ALA A 118 8.59 -1.46 12.19
CA ALA A 118 7.25 -0.92 12.39
C ALA A 118 6.17 -1.87 11.85
N VAL A 119 6.34 -2.38 10.62
CA VAL A 119 5.44 -3.39 10.06
C VAL A 119 5.41 -4.68 10.88
N GLY A 120 6.57 -5.12 11.41
CA GLY A 120 6.62 -6.27 12.31
C GLY A 120 5.79 -6.07 13.59
N ARG A 121 5.95 -4.91 14.25
CA ARG A 121 5.16 -4.55 15.44
C ARG A 121 3.66 -4.50 15.13
N LEU A 122 3.31 -3.93 13.97
CA LEU A 122 1.93 -3.88 13.52
C LEU A 122 1.35 -5.27 13.26
N ALA A 123 2.11 -6.17 12.63
CA ALA A 123 1.71 -7.56 12.43
C ALA A 123 1.41 -8.26 13.76
N ASP A 124 2.24 -8.05 14.78
CA ASP A 124 2.07 -8.61 16.11
C ASP A 124 0.83 -8.01 16.81
N LEU A 125 0.56 -6.71 16.62
CA LEU A 125 -0.62 -6.04 17.16
C LEU A 125 -1.91 -6.58 16.53
N LEU A 126 -1.97 -6.63 15.20
CA LEU A 126 -3.12 -7.15 14.46
C LEU A 126 -3.41 -8.61 14.83
N ALA A 127 -2.36 -9.40 15.10
CA ALA A 127 -2.49 -10.76 15.60
C ALA A 127 -3.05 -10.81 17.03
N ALA A 128 -2.55 -9.96 17.93
CA ALA A 128 -3.03 -9.87 19.31
C ALA A 128 -4.51 -9.46 19.40
N LEU A 129 -4.96 -8.60 18.48
CA LEU A 129 -6.34 -8.15 18.39
C LEU A 129 -7.30 -9.18 17.77
N GLY A 130 -6.80 -10.29 17.22
CA GLY A 130 -7.64 -11.37 16.69
C GLY A 130 -8.56 -10.94 15.52
N LEU A 131 -8.09 -10.01 14.69
CA LEU A 131 -8.90 -9.37 13.65
C LEU A 131 -9.38 -10.38 12.58
N HIS A 132 -10.69 -10.45 12.36
CA HIS A 132 -11.26 -11.26 11.29
C HIS A 132 -10.87 -10.73 9.90
N GLY A 133 -10.43 -11.61 9.01
CA GLY A 133 -10.06 -11.28 7.62
C GLY A 133 -8.60 -10.81 7.44
N PHE A 134 -7.85 -10.67 8.52
CA PHE A 134 -6.42 -10.41 8.46
C PHE A 134 -5.63 -11.73 8.36
N ASP A 135 -4.87 -11.89 7.27
CA ASP A 135 -3.93 -13.00 7.10
C ASP A 135 -2.54 -12.58 7.60
N ARG A 136 -2.26 -12.87 8.87
CA ARG A 136 -0.94 -12.63 9.48
C ARG A 136 0.18 -13.32 8.69
N ASP A 137 -0.07 -14.52 8.20
CA ASP A 137 0.96 -15.31 7.53
C ASP A 137 1.28 -14.70 6.16
N ALA A 138 0.29 -14.10 5.47
CA ALA A 138 0.54 -13.28 4.28
C ALA A 138 1.48 -12.12 4.58
N LEU A 139 1.22 -11.35 5.63
CA LEU A 139 2.03 -10.18 5.97
C LEU A 139 3.45 -10.56 6.40
N VAL A 140 3.61 -11.69 7.12
CA VAL A 140 4.91 -12.26 7.47
C VAL A 140 5.68 -12.70 6.22
N GLU A 141 5.00 -13.33 5.26
CA GLU A 141 5.61 -13.78 4.01
C GLU A 141 6.00 -12.61 3.10
N ASP A 142 5.14 -11.61 2.94
CA ASP A 142 5.43 -10.38 2.20
C ASP A 142 6.67 -9.68 2.78
N ARG A 143 6.76 -9.62 4.12
CA ARG A 143 7.95 -9.09 4.81
C ARG A 143 9.21 -9.90 4.53
N ARG A 144 9.12 -11.24 4.43
CA ARG A 144 10.28 -12.08 4.06
C ARG A 144 10.73 -11.81 2.63
N GLU A 145 9.79 -11.69 1.69
CA GLU A 145 10.12 -11.38 0.30
C GLU A 145 10.74 -9.98 0.17
N VAL A 146 10.30 -8.99 0.96
CA VAL A 146 10.96 -7.67 1.03
C VAL A 146 12.41 -7.79 1.50
N VAL A 147 12.64 -8.50 2.62
CA VAL A 147 13.99 -8.69 3.16
C VAL A 147 14.91 -9.37 2.14
N LYS A 148 14.39 -10.38 1.44
CA LYS A 148 15.10 -11.09 0.36
C LYS A 148 15.40 -10.18 -0.83
N ALA A 149 14.44 -9.35 -1.25
CA ALA A 149 14.61 -8.40 -2.34
C ALA A 149 15.68 -7.34 -2.01
N LEU A 150 15.67 -6.81 -0.78
CA LEU A 150 16.65 -5.83 -0.30
C LEU A 150 18.05 -6.44 -0.11
N ALA A 151 18.14 -7.75 0.11
CA ALA A 151 19.42 -8.48 0.18
C ALA A 151 19.97 -8.87 -1.21
N ALA A 152 19.22 -8.63 -2.30
CA ALA A 152 19.64 -9.01 -3.64
C ALA A 152 20.83 -8.14 -4.14
N PRO A 153 21.78 -8.72 -4.88
CA PRO A 153 22.85 -7.96 -5.53
C PRO A 153 22.26 -6.90 -6.47
N GLY A 154 22.71 -5.65 -6.35
CA GLY A 154 22.24 -4.53 -7.19
C GLY A 154 21.39 -3.48 -6.46
N TRP A 155 20.93 -3.77 -5.24
CA TRP A 155 20.30 -2.76 -4.36
C TRP A 155 21.25 -1.59 -4.00
N THR A 156 22.56 -1.78 -4.16
CA THR A 156 23.57 -0.94 -3.50
C THR A 156 24.09 0.26 -4.28
N GLU A 157 24.01 0.35 -5.61
CA GLU A 157 24.94 1.27 -6.30
C GLU A 157 24.41 2.34 -7.24
N GLU A 158 23.26 2.22 -7.90
CA GLU A 158 22.72 3.34 -8.68
C GLU A 158 21.28 2.99 -9.01
N GLY A 159 20.31 3.70 -8.41
CA GLY A 159 18.94 3.64 -8.92
C GLY A 159 18.98 3.97 -10.42
N PRO A 160 18.15 3.33 -11.26
CA PRO A 160 18.16 3.55 -12.71
C PRO A 160 18.20 5.05 -13.02
N ALA A 161 19.17 5.44 -13.84
CA ALA A 161 19.50 6.82 -14.18
C ALA A 161 18.23 7.68 -14.27
N SER A 162 18.20 8.74 -13.44
CA SER A 162 17.08 9.64 -13.23
C SER A 162 16.01 9.60 -14.32
N LEU A 163 14.98 8.75 -14.16
CA LEU A 163 13.72 9.00 -14.83
C LEU A 163 13.30 10.43 -14.43
N PRO A 164 12.88 11.29 -15.38
CA PRO A 164 12.47 12.65 -15.06
C PRO A 164 11.40 12.60 -13.97
N PRO A 165 11.33 13.61 -13.08
CA PRO A 165 10.22 13.68 -12.13
C PRO A 165 8.91 13.48 -12.92
N PRO A 166 7.94 12.69 -12.41
CA PRO A 166 6.59 12.80 -12.95
C PRO A 166 6.26 14.28 -12.95
N GLY A 167 5.84 14.79 -14.12
CA GLY A 167 5.52 16.21 -14.25
C GLY A 167 4.58 16.62 -13.11
N GLU A 168 4.71 17.86 -12.64
CA GLU A 168 3.71 18.45 -11.75
C GLU A 168 2.32 18.04 -12.25
N PRO A 169 1.44 17.49 -11.40
CA PRO A 169 0.10 17.18 -11.83
C PRO A 169 -0.46 18.47 -12.42
N ALA A 170 -0.86 18.39 -13.70
CA ALA A 170 -1.55 19.51 -14.32
C ALA A 170 -2.68 19.90 -13.36
N PRO A 171 -2.83 21.19 -13.00
CA PRO A 171 -3.91 21.62 -12.14
C PRO A 171 -5.20 21.06 -12.72
N ARG A 172 -5.93 20.29 -11.91
CA ARG A 172 -7.26 19.83 -12.30
C ARG A 172 -8.10 21.09 -12.46
N GLU A 173 -8.34 21.51 -13.70
CA GLU A 173 -9.59 22.20 -13.99
C GLU A 173 -10.69 21.29 -13.46
N ASP A 174 -11.59 21.87 -12.66
CA ASP A 174 -12.70 21.21 -11.99
C ASP A 174 -13.47 20.32 -12.95
N ALA A 175 -13.04 19.07 -13.10
CA ALA A 175 -13.72 18.08 -13.89
C ALA A 175 -14.85 17.53 -13.03
N GLU A 176 -15.90 18.34 -12.88
CA GLU A 176 -17.25 17.86 -12.58
C GLU A 176 -17.72 17.01 -13.77
N GLY A 177 -17.23 15.77 -13.84
CA GLY A 177 -17.60 14.81 -14.86
C GLY A 177 -17.01 13.43 -14.53
N PRO A 178 -17.73 12.33 -14.82
CA PRO A 178 -17.18 11.00 -14.63
C PRO A 178 -15.89 10.88 -15.45
N VAL A 179 -14.81 10.38 -14.83
CA VAL A 179 -13.56 10.05 -15.52
C VAL A 179 -13.92 9.10 -16.66
N LEU A 180 -13.90 9.61 -17.90
CA LEU A 180 -14.16 8.80 -19.09
C LEU A 180 -12.97 7.87 -19.27
N PHE A 181 -13.15 6.62 -18.84
CA PHE A 181 -12.17 5.54 -18.96
C PHE A 181 -11.71 5.39 -20.42
N ASP A 182 -10.40 5.49 -20.63
CA ASP A 182 -9.74 5.19 -21.90
C ASP A 182 -10.12 3.78 -22.37
N ALA A 183 -10.45 3.63 -23.65
CA ALA A 183 -10.80 2.36 -24.27
C ALA A 183 -9.67 1.32 -24.22
N THR A 184 -8.42 1.76 -23.95
CA THR A 184 -7.22 0.92 -23.78
C THR A 184 -6.99 0.44 -22.33
N ALA A 185 -7.84 0.84 -21.39
CA ALA A 185 -7.83 0.35 -20.02
C ALA A 185 -8.03 -1.18 -19.97
N PRO A 186 -7.28 -1.93 -19.12
CA PRO A 186 -7.49 -3.35 -18.92
C PRO A 186 -8.92 -3.56 -18.52
N ALA A 187 -9.62 -4.29 -19.39
CA ALA A 187 -10.99 -4.64 -19.25
C ALA A 187 -11.06 -6.16 -19.24
N TRP A 188 -11.60 -6.75 -18.18
CA TRP A 188 -12.02 -8.14 -18.23
C TRP A 188 -13.53 -8.22 -18.08
N THR A 189 -14.11 -9.23 -18.72
CA THR A 189 -15.54 -9.47 -18.69
C THR A 189 -15.81 -10.65 -17.76
N CYS A 190 -16.59 -10.41 -16.70
CA CYS A 190 -17.09 -11.43 -15.81
C CYS A 190 -18.62 -11.46 -15.92
N ASP A 191 -19.18 -12.57 -16.41
CA ASP A 191 -20.62 -12.79 -16.56
C ASP A 191 -21.38 -11.64 -17.25
N GLY A 192 -20.76 -11.08 -18.30
CA GLY A 192 -21.32 -9.98 -19.10
C GLY A 192 -21.09 -8.58 -18.52
N LEU A 193 -20.45 -8.45 -17.35
CA LEU A 193 -20.02 -7.18 -16.78
C LEU A 193 -18.55 -6.93 -17.09
N THR A 194 -18.26 -5.80 -17.73
CA THR A 194 -16.88 -5.39 -18.05
C THR A 194 -16.33 -4.56 -16.90
N VAL A 195 -15.34 -5.11 -16.18
CA VAL A 195 -14.58 -4.38 -15.15
C VAL A 195 -13.42 -3.69 -15.83
N ARG A 196 -13.29 -2.37 -15.68
CA ARG A 196 -12.17 -1.58 -16.20
C ARG A 196 -11.29 -1.11 -15.06
N LEU A 197 -10.00 -1.44 -15.08
CA LEU A 197 -9.03 -0.86 -14.14
C LEU A 197 -8.34 0.37 -14.75
N PRO A 198 -7.98 1.39 -13.96
CA PRO A 198 -7.32 2.59 -14.48
C PRO A 198 -5.91 2.32 -15.03
N GLY A 199 -5.55 2.96 -16.15
CA GLY A 199 -4.22 2.86 -16.76
C GLY A 199 -4.09 1.76 -17.84
N PRO A 200 -2.90 1.52 -18.40
CA PRO A 200 -2.69 0.57 -19.50
C PRO A 200 -2.70 -0.90 -19.07
N ALA A 201 -3.24 -1.78 -19.94
CA ALA A 201 -3.40 -3.21 -19.66
C ALA A 201 -2.08 -3.94 -19.37
N ALA A 202 -1.01 -3.56 -20.08
CA ALA A 202 0.31 -4.18 -19.93
C ALA A 202 0.90 -4.05 -18.52
N ALA A 203 0.52 -3.01 -17.78
CA ALA A 203 1.04 -2.76 -16.44
C ALA A 203 0.28 -3.51 -15.35
N TRP A 204 -0.99 -3.82 -15.60
CA TRP A 204 -1.82 -4.62 -14.72
C TRP A 204 -1.57 -6.12 -14.87
N ALA A 205 -1.21 -6.59 -16.07
CA ALA A 205 -1.06 -8.01 -16.33
C ALA A 205 -0.14 -8.74 -15.32
N PRO A 206 1.05 -8.22 -14.95
CA PRO A 206 1.89 -8.84 -13.92
C PRO A 206 1.23 -8.82 -12.54
N LEU A 207 0.62 -7.70 -12.15
CA LEU A 207 -0.03 -7.56 -10.84
C LEU A 207 -1.22 -8.50 -10.68
N LEU A 208 -2.03 -8.65 -11.73
CA LEU A 208 -3.16 -9.55 -11.76
C LEU A 208 -2.71 -11.02 -11.69
N ALA A 209 -1.69 -11.39 -12.47
CA ALA A 209 -1.22 -12.77 -12.54
C ALA A 209 -0.41 -13.20 -11.29
N GLU A 210 0.44 -12.31 -10.76
CA GLU A 210 1.39 -12.64 -9.70
C GLU A 210 0.86 -12.33 -8.30
N ARG A 211 -0.10 -11.39 -8.16
CA ARG A 211 -0.65 -11.00 -6.85
C ARG A 211 -2.13 -11.30 -6.72
N VAL A 212 -2.95 -10.81 -7.65
CA VAL A 212 -4.41 -10.89 -7.48
C VAL A 212 -4.91 -12.32 -7.59
N ARG A 213 -4.61 -13.02 -8.70
CA ARG A 213 -5.05 -14.39 -8.91
C ARG A 213 -4.60 -15.32 -7.76
N PRO A 214 -3.31 -15.37 -7.36
CA PRO A 214 -2.89 -16.26 -6.28
C PRO A 214 -3.56 -15.94 -4.93
N ALA A 215 -3.82 -14.67 -4.63
CA ALA A 215 -4.55 -14.28 -3.42
C ALA A 215 -6.00 -14.78 -3.47
N LEU A 216 -6.70 -14.55 -4.59
CA LEU A 216 -8.09 -14.97 -4.77
C LEU A 216 -8.26 -16.50 -4.80
N GLU A 217 -7.34 -17.24 -5.44
CA GLU A 217 -7.32 -18.72 -5.44
C GLU A 217 -7.12 -19.28 -4.03
N ALA A 218 -6.38 -18.57 -3.18
CA ALA A 218 -6.21 -18.89 -1.76
C ALA A 218 -7.39 -18.41 -0.89
N GLY A 219 -8.42 -17.79 -1.47
CA GLY A 219 -9.56 -17.23 -0.74
C GLY A 219 -9.23 -15.99 0.08
N ARG A 220 -8.22 -15.20 -0.34
CA ARG A 220 -7.71 -14.04 0.39
C ARG A 220 -8.01 -12.73 -0.33
N SER A 221 -8.26 -11.69 0.46
CA SER A 221 -8.38 -10.32 -0.04
C SER A 221 -7.00 -9.74 -0.39
N VAL A 222 -6.96 -8.84 -1.37
CA VAL A 222 -5.72 -8.21 -1.84
C VAL A 222 -5.97 -6.78 -2.30
N VAL A 223 -5.03 -5.89 -1.98
CA VAL A 223 -4.98 -4.51 -2.46
C VAL A 223 -3.81 -4.39 -3.42
N VAL A 224 -4.05 -3.72 -4.55
CA VAL A 224 -3.05 -3.51 -5.59
C VAL A 224 -3.02 -2.02 -5.96
N PRO A 225 -1.88 -1.34 -5.82
CA PRO A 225 -1.76 0.05 -6.25
C PRO A 225 -1.88 0.15 -7.78
N PHE A 226 -2.44 1.26 -8.26
CA PHE A 226 -2.51 1.52 -9.69
C PHE A 226 -1.09 1.69 -10.27
N PRO A 227 -0.74 0.97 -11.35
CA PRO A 227 0.64 0.99 -11.87
C PRO A 227 1.07 2.35 -12.45
N HIS A 228 0.13 3.20 -12.85
CA HIS A 228 0.40 4.45 -13.57
C HIS A 228 -0.47 5.65 -13.14
N ALA A 229 -1.25 5.48 -12.09
CA ALA A 229 -2.15 6.51 -11.60
C ALA A 229 -2.12 6.53 -10.07
N TYR A 230 -2.66 7.59 -9.48
CA TYR A 230 -2.92 7.63 -8.05
C TYR A 230 -4.14 6.75 -7.73
N GLY A 231 -3.98 5.89 -6.73
CA GLY A 231 -5.04 5.08 -6.18
C GLY A 231 -4.77 3.57 -6.17
N TYR A 232 -5.78 2.80 -5.78
CA TYR A 232 -5.68 1.34 -5.64
C TYR A 232 -6.91 0.62 -6.16
N ALA A 233 -6.74 -0.65 -6.50
CA ALA A 233 -7.82 -1.63 -6.65
C ALA A 233 -7.75 -2.62 -5.49
N ARG A 234 -8.88 -2.85 -4.84
CA ARG A 234 -9.05 -3.80 -3.75
C ARG A 234 -9.99 -4.91 -4.20
N PHE A 235 -9.60 -6.15 -3.90
CA PHE A 235 -10.36 -7.35 -4.19
C PHE A 235 -10.60 -8.09 -2.88
N ASP A 236 -11.80 -8.00 -2.32
CA ASP A 236 -12.17 -8.70 -1.09
C ASP A 236 -12.92 -9.99 -1.39
N VAL A 237 -12.45 -11.11 -0.86
CA VAL A 237 -13.17 -12.39 -0.99
C VAL A 237 -14.31 -12.42 0.05
N GLU A 238 -15.54 -12.39 -0.44
CA GLU A 238 -16.78 -12.45 0.35
C GLU A 238 -17.51 -13.76 0.01
N GLY A 239 -17.02 -14.88 0.57
CA GLY A 239 -17.57 -16.21 0.32
C GLY A 239 -17.46 -16.63 -1.16
N PRO A 240 -18.55 -16.88 -1.89
CA PRO A 240 -18.51 -17.23 -3.32
C PRO A 240 -18.33 -16.01 -4.24
N SER A 241 -18.19 -14.81 -3.68
CA SER A 241 -18.04 -13.56 -4.43
C SER A 241 -16.75 -12.84 -4.10
N VAL A 242 -16.34 -11.95 -5.01
CA VAL A 242 -15.27 -10.97 -4.82
C VAL A 242 -15.89 -9.60 -4.93
N ARG A 243 -15.67 -8.76 -3.92
CA ARG A 243 -15.95 -7.33 -3.99
C ARG A 243 -14.71 -6.62 -4.56
N VAL A 244 -14.86 -6.00 -5.72
CA VAL A 244 -13.84 -5.17 -6.35
C VAL A 244 -14.17 -3.71 -6.10
N SER A 245 -13.31 -3.00 -5.41
CA SER A 245 -13.47 -1.58 -5.07
C SER A 245 -12.14 -0.85 -5.26
N GLY A 246 -12.13 0.47 -5.13
CA GLY A 246 -10.93 1.26 -5.33
C GLY A 246 -11.19 2.70 -5.70
N ASP A 247 -10.13 3.49 -5.82
CA ASP A 247 -10.24 4.91 -6.11
C ASP A 247 -10.79 5.17 -7.51
N GLY A 248 -11.91 5.89 -7.57
CA GLY A 248 -12.62 6.15 -8.83
C GLY A 248 -13.23 4.90 -9.46
N MET A 249 -13.25 3.76 -8.77
CA MET A 249 -13.89 2.52 -9.21
C MET A 249 -15.28 2.39 -8.61
N ALA A 250 -16.19 1.79 -9.37
CA ALA A 250 -17.46 1.34 -8.81
C ALA A 250 -17.19 0.19 -7.84
N ASP A 251 -17.96 0.16 -6.75
CA ASP A 251 -17.98 -0.98 -5.83
C ASP A 251 -18.78 -2.12 -6.46
N LEU A 252 -18.07 -3.14 -6.94
CA LEU A 252 -18.62 -4.24 -7.73
C LEU A 252 -18.55 -5.55 -6.96
N ARG A 253 -19.66 -6.27 -6.86
CA ARG A 253 -19.65 -7.66 -6.39
C ARG A 253 -19.77 -8.61 -7.55
N LEU A 254 -18.79 -9.49 -7.69
CA LEU A 254 -18.64 -10.41 -8.82
C LEU A 254 -18.50 -11.84 -8.31
N PRO A 255 -18.98 -12.86 -9.03
CA PRO A 255 -18.70 -14.26 -8.68
C PRO A 255 -17.20 -14.55 -8.70
N LEU A 256 -16.66 -15.14 -7.63
CA LEU A 256 -15.23 -15.43 -7.49
C LEU A 256 -14.72 -16.30 -8.66
N GLU A 257 -15.47 -17.34 -9.01
CA GLU A 257 -15.13 -18.22 -10.14
C GLU A 257 -15.09 -17.45 -11.48
N GLY A 258 -16.01 -16.50 -11.67
CA GLY A 258 -16.04 -15.64 -12.86
C GLY A 258 -14.81 -14.73 -12.96
N VAL A 259 -14.39 -14.14 -11.83
CA VAL A 259 -13.17 -13.34 -11.75
C VAL A 259 -11.94 -14.21 -12.02
N LEU A 260 -11.79 -15.36 -11.38
CA LEU A 260 -10.62 -16.25 -11.57
C LEU A 260 -10.46 -16.78 -13.00
N ARG A 261 -11.56 -16.99 -13.74
CA ARG A 261 -11.53 -17.39 -15.15
C ARG A 261 -11.14 -16.25 -16.11
N SER A 262 -11.30 -15.00 -15.68
CA SER A 262 -11.12 -13.81 -16.52
C SER A 262 -9.81 -13.06 -16.24
N LEU A 263 -9.24 -13.23 -15.04
CA LEU A 263 -7.81 -13.03 -14.78
C LEU A 263 -6.98 -14.04 -15.57
#